data_AF-A0A5J9UNJ8-F1
#
_entry.id   AF-A0A5J9UNJ8-F1
#
_cell.length_a   1.000
_cell.length_b   1.000
_cell.length_c   1.000
_cell.angle_alpha   90.00
_cell.angle_beta   90.00
_cell.angle_gamma   90.00
#
_symmetry.space_group_name_H-M   'P 1'
#
loop_
_entity.id
_entity.type
_entity.pdbx_description
1 polymer ?
#
loop_
_entity_poly.entity_id
_entity_poly.type
_entity_poly.pdbx_seq_one_letter_code
_entity_poly.pdbx_strand_id
1 'polypeptide(L)'
;LLSKYRVREAIRAAGIPHTFICSYWAHGFVIPRIGDPHVDCPPGTKATVFGDEKTRGHEHGGDESRAGPTDAEQDPVDLYVRPPANICSFSHLVSLWEDKTGRSLDKYYVPENEWLKRIQESPFPLNFQLAMVHATVAAGVCDQTIHESAGVEATQLYPDFNFVTVHDYMDSLLLAQDHFKNQTTTMA
;
A
#
# COMPACT_ATOMS: atom_id res chain seq x y z
N LEU A 1 -11.96 8.45 5.95
CA LEU A 1 -12.22 7.21 6.73
C LEU A 1 -13.61 7.22 7.38
N LEU A 2 -14.04 8.32 8.00
CA LEU A 2 -15.38 8.45 8.62
C LEU A 2 -16.54 8.06 7.69
N SER A 3 -16.51 8.44 6.42
CA SER A 3 -17.56 8.07 5.47
C SER A 3 -17.67 6.55 5.24
N LYS A 4 -16.54 5.84 5.18
CA LYS A 4 -16.54 4.37 5.07
C LYS A 4 -17.11 3.73 6.34
N TYR A 5 -16.70 4.21 7.51
CA TYR A 5 -17.25 3.75 8.79
C TYR A 5 -18.77 3.90 8.86
N ARG A 6 -19.31 5.08 8.50
CA ARG A 6 -20.77 5.32 8.50
C ARG A 6 -21.53 4.36 7.58
N VAL A 7 -20.96 4.02 6.42
CA VAL A 7 -21.54 3.02 5.51
C VAL A 7 -21.53 1.63 6.14
N ARG A 8 -20.42 1.22 6.79
CA ARG A 8 -20.32 -0.06 7.49
C ARG A 8 -21.38 -0.19 8.59
N GLU A 9 -21.54 0.85 9.40
CA GLU A 9 -22.56 0.89 10.46
C GLU A 9 -23.98 0.81 9.89
N ALA A 10 -24.27 1.51 8.79
CA ALA A 10 -25.57 1.46 8.16
C ALA A 10 -25.90 0.06 7.59
N ILE A 11 -24.91 -0.63 7.01
CA ILE A 11 -25.06 -2.00 6.50
C ILE A 11 -25.35 -2.98 7.65
N ARG A 12 -24.60 -2.86 8.76
CA ARG A 12 -24.81 -3.66 9.98
C ARG A 12 -26.20 -3.43 10.56
N ALA A 13 -26.59 -2.16 10.75
CA ALA A 13 -27.90 -1.80 11.30
C ALA A 13 -29.08 -2.29 10.45
N ALA A 14 -28.88 -2.44 9.13
CA ALA A 14 -29.87 -2.97 8.21
C ALA A 14 -29.94 -4.51 8.18
N GLY A 15 -29.05 -5.22 8.89
CA GLY A 15 -28.99 -6.68 8.88
C GLY A 15 -28.61 -7.28 7.52
N ILE A 16 -27.92 -6.52 6.67
CA ILE A 16 -27.55 -6.96 5.33
C ILE A 16 -26.34 -7.90 5.44
N PRO A 17 -26.39 -9.13 4.88
CA PRO A 17 -25.23 -10.01 4.80
C PRO A 17 -24.10 -9.32 4.04
N HIS A 18 -22.90 -9.27 4.63
CA HIS A 18 -21.80 -8.50 4.07
C HIS A 18 -20.42 -9.09 4.40
N THR A 19 -19.44 -8.64 3.62
CA THR A 19 -18.02 -8.82 3.91
C THR A 19 -17.31 -7.53 3.52
N PHE A 20 -16.62 -6.88 4.47
CA PHE A 20 -15.78 -5.74 4.14
C PHE A 20 -14.39 -6.21 3.78
N ILE A 21 -13.96 -5.89 2.56
CA ILE A 21 -12.64 -6.27 2.07
C ILE A 21 -11.64 -5.14 2.32
N CYS A 22 -10.60 -5.46 3.09
CA CYS A 22 -9.44 -4.63 3.35
C CYS A 22 -8.31 -5.10 2.42
N SER A 23 -8.36 -4.67 1.16
CA SER A 23 -7.39 -5.05 0.11
C SER A 23 -6.10 -4.24 0.10
N TYR A 24 -5.97 -3.27 1.00
CA TYR A 24 -4.97 -2.21 0.93
C TYR A 24 -4.98 -1.53 -0.46
N TRP A 25 -3.93 -0.78 -0.79
CA TRP A 25 -3.90 0.14 -1.93
C TRP A 25 -2.64 0.00 -2.79
N ALA A 26 -1.90 -1.09 -2.60
CA ALA A 26 -0.57 -1.27 -3.17
C ALA A 26 -0.59 -1.41 -4.69
N HIS A 27 -1.50 -2.21 -5.25
CA HIS A 27 -1.36 -2.69 -6.63
C HIS A 27 -1.68 -1.66 -7.71
N GLY A 28 -2.73 -0.85 -7.56
CA GLY A 28 -3.15 0.12 -8.60
C GLY A 28 -2.53 1.51 -8.49
N PHE A 29 -1.94 1.83 -7.34
CA PHE A 29 -1.46 3.19 -7.05
C PHE A 29 0.02 3.21 -6.69
N VAL A 30 0.44 2.40 -5.70
CA VAL A 30 1.81 2.42 -5.19
C VAL A 30 2.80 1.79 -6.17
N ILE A 31 2.57 0.54 -6.59
CA ILE A 31 3.56 -0.21 -7.38
C ILE A 31 3.84 0.43 -8.76
N PRO A 32 2.86 0.90 -9.56
CA PRO A 32 3.14 1.54 -10.85
C PRO A 32 3.99 2.80 -10.75
N ARG A 33 4.07 3.40 -9.56
CA ARG A 33 4.77 4.66 -9.29
C ARG A 33 5.97 4.47 -8.36
N ILE A 34 6.28 3.21 -8.01
CA ILE A 34 7.28 2.83 -7.00
C ILE A 34 7.11 3.64 -5.70
N GLY A 35 5.85 3.91 -5.35
CA GLY A 35 5.47 4.62 -4.13
C GLY A 35 5.50 6.14 -4.18
N ASP A 36 5.81 6.76 -5.31
CA ASP A 36 5.79 8.22 -5.44
C ASP A 36 4.47 8.74 -6.03
N PRO A 37 3.62 9.43 -5.24
CA PRO A 37 2.39 10.03 -5.75
C PRO A 37 2.59 11.07 -6.85
N HIS A 38 3.78 11.65 -6.98
CA HIS A 38 4.09 12.72 -7.92
C HIS A 38 4.35 12.23 -9.35
N VAL A 39 4.55 10.93 -9.55
CA VAL A 39 4.84 10.35 -10.87
C VAL A 39 3.69 9.45 -11.32
N ASP A 40 3.53 9.32 -12.64
CA ASP A 40 2.51 8.44 -13.24
C ASP A 40 3.10 7.17 -13.86
N CYS A 41 4.42 6.99 -13.77
CA CYS A 41 5.12 5.82 -14.27
C CYS A 41 6.34 5.48 -13.39
N PRO A 42 6.90 4.26 -13.53
CA PRO A 42 8.10 3.89 -12.79
C PRO A 42 9.29 4.82 -13.10
N PRO A 43 10.14 5.12 -12.10
CA PRO A 43 11.25 6.05 -12.23
C PRO A 43 12.33 5.52 -13.19
N GLY A 44 12.86 6.42 -14.03
CA GLY A 44 13.92 6.10 -14.99
C GLY A 44 15.34 6.38 -14.48
N THR A 45 15.53 7.48 -13.74
CA THR A 45 16.86 7.94 -13.26
C THR A 45 16.88 8.36 -11.80
N LYS A 46 15.75 8.89 -11.30
CA LYS A 46 15.60 9.37 -9.93
C LYS A 46 14.41 8.71 -9.27
N ALA A 47 14.56 8.32 -8.01
CA ALA A 47 13.47 7.81 -7.20
C ALA A 47 13.31 8.63 -5.92
N THR A 48 12.06 8.99 -5.63
CA THR A 48 11.67 9.56 -4.35
C THR A 48 11.35 8.43 -3.39
N VAL A 49 12.01 8.40 -2.23
CA VAL A 49 11.78 7.38 -1.20
C VAL A 49 11.10 8.04 -0.01
N PHE A 50 9.93 7.50 0.33
CA PHE A 50 9.14 7.91 1.49
C PHE A 50 9.37 6.92 2.64
N GLY A 51 9.74 7.43 3.82
CA GLY A 51 10.15 6.60 4.96
C GLY A 51 11.61 6.14 4.88
N ASP A 52 12.09 5.53 5.97
CA ASP A 52 13.49 5.08 6.13
C ASP A 52 13.63 3.55 5.98
N GLU A 53 14.86 3.06 5.75
CA GLU A 53 15.13 1.61 5.74
C GLU A 53 14.90 0.95 7.12
N LYS A 54 14.94 1.78 8.18
CA LYS A 54 14.79 1.37 9.58
C LYS A 54 13.35 1.28 10.09
N THR A 55 12.33 1.71 9.34
CA THR A 55 10.93 1.57 9.80
C THR A 55 10.47 0.11 9.89
N ARG A 56 11.24 -0.84 9.34
CA ARG A 56 11.09 -2.29 9.66
C ARG A 56 11.39 -2.62 11.14
N GLY A 57 11.98 -1.71 11.90
CA GLY A 57 12.57 -1.93 13.21
C GLY A 57 12.08 -1.03 14.34
N HIS A 58 10.97 -0.29 14.17
CA HIS A 58 10.17 0.10 15.34
C HIS A 58 9.23 -1.06 15.65
N GLU A 59 9.77 -2.09 16.31
CA GLU A 59 8.98 -2.75 17.34
C GLU A 59 8.49 -1.64 18.26
N HIS A 60 7.22 -1.23 18.11
CA HIS A 60 6.56 -0.46 19.14
C HIS A 60 6.47 -1.38 20.37
N GLY A 61 7.52 -1.34 21.20
CA GLY A 61 7.42 -1.65 22.60
C GLY A 61 6.46 -0.64 23.20
N GLY A 62 5.19 -1.04 23.31
CA GLY A 62 4.14 -0.14 23.75
C GLY A 62 2.78 -0.70 23.37
N ASP A 63 2.28 -1.56 24.23
CA ASP A 63 0.91 -2.00 24.36
C ASP A 63 -0.06 -0.81 24.42
N GLU A 64 -0.42 -0.23 23.27
CA GLU A 64 -1.54 0.71 23.12
C GLU A 64 -2.30 0.46 21.82
N SER A 65 -2.64 -0.81 21.57
CA SER A 65 -3.88 -1.09 20.86
C SER A 65 -5.01 -0.65 21.79
N ARG A 66 -5.56 0.55 21.59
CA ARG A 66 -6.77 0.99 22.30
C ARG A 66 -7.96 0.15 21.83
N ALA A 67 -8.00 -1.10 22.29
CA ALA A 67 -9.17 -1.95 22.26
C ALA A 67 -10.16 -1.35 23.27
N GLY A 68 -11.09 -0.53 22.77
CA GLY A 68 -12.29 -0.23 23.53
C GLY A 68 -13.10 -1.53 23.68
N PRO A 69 -13.65 -1.84 24.86
CA PRO A 69 -14.46 -3.03 25.04
C PRO A 69 -15.75 -2.82 24.24
N THR A 70 -16.00 -3.69 23.27
CA THR A 70 -17.32 -3.81 22.65
C THR A 70 -17.76 -5.25 22.81
N ASP A 71 -18.54 -5.45 23.88
CA ASP A 71 -19.45 -6.58 24.01
C ASP A 71 -20.48 -6.48 22.88
N ALA A 72 -20.19 -7.11 21.76
CA ALA A 72 -21.14 -7.28 20.67
C ALA A 72 -21.02 -8.72 20.15
N GLU A 73 -22.14 -9.43 20.19
CA GLU A 73 -22.34 -10.72 19.52
C GLU A 73 -21.77 -10.69 18.10
N GLN A 74 -21.12 -11.80 17.76
CA GLN A 74 -20.19 -11.99 16.63
C GLN A 74 -20.70 -11.43 15.29
N ASP A 75 -20.14 -10.28 14.88
CA ASP A 75 -20.34 -9.63 13.59
C ASP A 75 -19.37 -10.20 12.52
N PRO A 76 -19.72 -10.14 11.21
CA PRO A 76 -18.95 -10.77 10.15
C PRO A 76 -17.58 -10.12 10.01
N VAL A 77 -16.58 -10.99 10.03
CA VAL A 77 -15.17 -10.68 10.15
C VAL A 77 -14.68 -9.92 8.90
N ASP A 78 -14.04 -8.75 9.07
CA ASP A 78 -13.42 -8.02 7.95
C ASP A 78 -12.42 -8.96 7.24
N LEU A 79 -12.47 -9.06 5.91
CA LEU A 79 -11.55 -9.88 5.13
C LEU A 79 -10.33 -9.04 4.74
N TYR A 80 -9.17 -9.39 5.27
CA TYR A 80 -7.91 -8.73 4.93
C TYR A 80 -7.22 -9.47 3.81
N VAL A 81 -6.73 -8.75 2.79
CA VAL A 81 -5.94 -9.34 1.70
C VAL A 81 -4.53 -8.79 1.80
N ARG A 82 -3.66 -9.52 2.50
CA ARG A 82 -2.26 -9.15 2.70
C ARG A 82 -1.36 -10.37 2.51
N PRO A 83 -1.13 -10.78 1.26
CA PRO A 83 -0.20 -11.86 0.98
C PRO A 83 1.19 -11.52 1.52
N PRO A 84 1.87 -12.42 2.27
CA PRO A 84 3.19 -12.16 2.84
C PRO A 84 4.21 -11.70 1.80
N ALA A 85 4.15 -12.25 0.58
CA ALA A 85 5.02 -11.86 -0.54
C ALA A 85 4.83 -10.40 -1.02
N ASN A 86 3.77 -9.73 -0.59
CA ASN A 86 3.44 -8.35 -1.00
C ASN A 86 3.74 -7.31 0.09
N ILE A 87 4.21 -7.74 1.26
CA ILE A 87 4.62 -6.84 2.33
C ILE A 87 6.02 -6.32 2.00
N CYS A 88 6.11 -5.05 1.60
CA CYS A 88 7.35 -4.42 1.18
C CYS A 88 7.41 -2.94 1.60
N SER A 89 8.61 -2.47 1.94
CA SER A 89 8.88 -1.04 2.16
C SER A 89 9.08 -0.32 0.83
N PHE A 90 8.94 1.01 0.82
CA PHE A 90 9.25 1.82 -0.37
C PHE A 90 10.71 1.69 -0.81
N SER A 91 11.65 1.59 0.14
CA SER A 91 13.05 1.30 -0.18
C SER A 91 13.21 -0.04 -0.89
N HIS A 92 12.51 -1.08 -0.42
CA HIS A 92 12.54 -2.40 -1.04
C HIS A 92 11.91 -2.38 -2.44
N LEU A 93 10.83 -1.62 -2.65
CA LEU A 93 10.25 -1.41 -3.98
C LEU A 93 11.25 -0.76 -4.95
N VAL A 94 12.01 0.24 -4.49
CA VAL A 94 13.06 0.87 -5.31
C VAL A 94 14.17 -0.13 -5.63
N SER A 95 14.69 -0.87 -4.64
CA SER A 95 15.72 -1.88 -4.87
C SER A 95 15.26 -2.96 -5.87
N LEU A 96 14.05 -3.48 -5.72
CA LEU A 96 13.48 -4.45 -6.68
C LEU A 96 13.40 -3.86 -8.09
N TRP A 97 13.08 -2.57 -8.22
CA TRP A 97 13.04 -1.91 -9.52
C TRP A 97 14.44 -1.70 -10.13
N GLU A 98 15.44 -1.33 -9.31
CA GLU A 98 16.85 -1.26 -9.74
C GLU A 98 17.33 -2.63 -10.25
N ASP A 99 17.03 -3.71 -9.51
CA ASP A 99 17.41 -5.09 -9.85
C ASP A 99 16.79 -5.54 -11.17
N LYS A 100 15.49 -5.31 -11.37
CA LYS A 100 14.81 -5.72 -12.60
C LYS A 100 15.23 -4.92 -13.83
N THR A 101 15.54 -3.64 -13.65
CA THR A 101 15.98 -2.77 -14.77
C THR A 101 17.48 -2.85 -15.05
N GLY A 102 18.26 -3.36 -14.10
CA GLY A 102 19.73 -3.32 -14.14
C GLY A 102 20.29 -1.90 -14.06
N ARG A 103 19.52 -0.93 -13.56
CA ARG A 103 19.88 0.49 -13.52
C ARG A 103 19.84 1.00 -12.09
N SER A 104 20.90 1.67 -11.67
CA SER A 104 20.88 2.37 -10.40
C SER A 104 20.16 3.71 -10.52
N LEU A 105 19.38 4.04 -9.50
CA LEU A 105 18.60 5.26 -9.38
C LEU A 105 19.24 6.21 -8.37
N ASP A 106 19.25 7.51 -8.70
CA ASP A 106 19.56 8.58 -7.77
C ASP A 106 18.38 8.74 -6.79
N LYS A 107 18.60 8.33 -5.54
CA LYS A 107 17.57 8.21 -4.49
C LYS A 107 17.51 9.48 -3.66
N TYR A 108 16.33 10.07 -3.60
CA TYR A 108 16.03 11.19 -2.73
C TYR A 108 15.07 10.76 -1.62
N TYR A 109 15.55 10.75 -0.38
CA TYR A 109 14.75 10.41 0.79
C TYR A 109 14.05 11.67 1.31
N VAL A 110 12.72 11.63 1.38
CA VAL A 110 11.91 12.78 1.78
C VAL A 110 11.90 12.91 3.31
N PRO A 111 12.39 14.02 3.88
CA PRO A 111 12.27 14.29 5.31
C PRO A 111 10.80 14.43 5.73
N GLU A 112 10.44 13.95 6.92
CA GLU A 112 9.05 13.94 7.40
C GLU A 112 8.45 15.36 7.45
N ASN A 113 9.20 16.36 7.94
CA ASN A 113 8.75 17.74 7.99
C ASN A 113 8.46 18.31 6.60
N GLU A 114 9.27 17.98 5.60
CA GLU A 114 9.05 18.36 4.21
C GLU A 114 7.81 17.65 3.64
N TRP A 115 7.65 16.36 3.94
CA TRP A 115 6.49 15.60 3.52
C TRP A 115 5.18 16.16 4.08
N LEU A 116 5.12 16.42 5.38
CA LEU A 116 3.95 17.04 6.03
C LEU A 116 3.61 18.39 5.40
N LYS A 117 4.62 19.20 5.07
CA LYS A 117 4.44 20.45 4.34
C LYS A 117 3.85 20.21 2.94
N ARG A 118 4.39 19.25 2.18
CA ARG A 118 3.86 18.87 0.86
C ARG A 118 2.40 18.43 0.94
N ILE A 119 2.00 17.70 1.98
CA ILE A 119 0.60 17.30 2.21
C ILE A 119 -0.30 18.54 2.37
N GLN A 120 0.13 19.53 3.15
CA GLN A 120 -0.65 20.74 3.42
C GLN A 120 -0.75 21.65 2.19
N GLU A 121 0.31 21.75 1.40
CA GLU A 121 0.41 22.70 0.29
C GLU A 121 -0.08 22.14 -1.06
N SER A 122 -0.18 20.82 -1.21
CA SER A 122 -0.59 20.19 -2.46
C SER A 122 -2.11 20.31 -2.70
N PRO A 123 -2.56 20.43 -3.96
CA PRO A 123 -3.97 20.37 -4.30
C PRO A 123 -4.52 18.94 -4.19
N PHE A 124 -5.84 18.82 -4.14
CA PHE A 124 -6.51 17.54 -4.34
C PHE A 124 -6.36 17.08 -5.81
N PRO A 125 -6.09 15.79 -6.09
CA PRO A 125 -6.02 14.65 -5.16
C PRO A 125 -4.64 14.35 -4.57
N LEU A 126 -3.59 15.10 -4.94
CA LEU A 126 -2.21 14.80 -4.57
C LEU A 126 -1.98 14.88 -3.04
N ASN A 127 -2.54 15.86 -2.36
CA ASN A 127 -2.46 15.95 -0.90
C ASN A 127 -3.01 14.69 -0.19
N PHE A 128 -4.14 14.19 -0.66
CA PHE A 128 -4.77 12.98 -0.13
C PHE A 128 -3.88 11.76 -0.38
N GLN A 129 -3.30 11.64 -1.57
CA GLN A 129 -2.38 10.56 -1.90
C GLN A 129 -1.12 10.59 -1.03
N LEU A 130 -0.51 11.76 -0.86
CA LEU A 130 0.65 11.95 0.02
C LEU A 130 0.31 11.62 1.49
N ALA A 131 -0.87 12.03 1.97
CA ALA A 131 -1.33 11.71 3.32
C ALA A 131 -1.57 10.21 3.52
N MET A 132 -2.04 9.51 2.48
CA MET A 132 -2.20 8.06 2.52
C MET A 132 -0.85 7.33 2.52
N VAL A 133 0.15 7.81 1.76
CA VAL A 133 1.52 7.25 1.79
C VAL A 133 2.10 7.47 3.18
N HIS A 134 1.88 8.66 3.76
CA HIS A 134 2.36 8.99 5.10
C HIS A 134 1.73 8.09 6.16
N ALA A 135 0.40 7.91 6.12
CA ALA A 135 -0.29 7.02 7.05
C ALA A 135 0.22 5.57 6.92
N THR A 136 0.52 5.09 5.71
CA THR A 136 1.04 3.74 5.49
C THR A 136 2.41 3.54 6.15
N VAL A 137 3.32 4.52 6.02
CA VAL A 137 4.66 4.48 6.63
C VAL A 137 4.59 4.70 8.14
N ALA A 138 3.94 5.78 8.58
CA ALA A 138 3.96 6.22 9.97
C ALA A 138 3.18 5.29 10.91
N ALA A 139 2.05 4.72 10.46
CA ALA A 139 1.24 3.86 11.30
C ALA A 139 1.53 2.37 11.11
N GLY A 140 2.48 2.00 10.23
CA GLY A 140 2.80 0.60 9.93
C GLY A 140 1.55 -0.20 9.59
N VAL A 141 0.59 0.39 8.88
CA VAL A 141 -0.77 -0.16 8.71
C VAL A 141 -0.73 -1.54 8.02
N CYS A 142 0.34 -1.81 7.28
CA CYS A 142 0.61 -3.10 6.64
C CYS A 142 1.30 -4.11 7.57
N ASP A 143 1.83 -3.69 8.72
CA ASP A 143 2.64 -4.52 9.63
C ASP A 143 1.89 -4.91 10.91
N GLN A 144 0.69 -4.37 11.14
CA GLN A 144 -0.12 -4.71 12.31
C GLN A 144 -0.69 -6.13 12.23
N THR A 145 -0.58 -6.90 13.32
CA THR A 145 -1.22 -8.22 13.46
C THR A 145 -2.74 -8.05 13.42
N ILE A 146 -3.42 -8.81 12.57
CA ILE A 146 -4.88 -8.82 12.54
C ILE A 146 -5.32 -9.68 13.72
N HIS A 147 -6.00 -9.07 14.69
CA HIS A 147 -6.58 -9.83 15.79
C HIS A 147 -7.74 -10.68 15.27
N GLU A 148 -7.90 -11.91 15.77
CA GLU A 148 -8.93 -12.85 15.30
C GLU A 148 -10.35 -12.28 15.44
N SER A 149 -10.56 -11.41 16.44
CA SER A 149 -11.83 -10.69 16.65
C SER A 149 -12.07 -9.54 15.66
N ALA A 150 -11.03 -9.10 14.95
CA ALA A 150 -11.09 -7.99 14.00
C ALA A 150 -11.25 -8.47 12.55
N GLY A 151 -10.66 -9.62 12.20
CA GLY A 151 -10.45 -9.99 10.81
C GLY A 151 -10.00 -11.43 10.59
N VAL A 152 -10.22 -11.93 9.36
CA VAL A 152 -9.54 -13.13 8.84
C VAL A 152 -8.71 -12.70 7.64
N GLU A 153 -7.52 -13.30 7.50
CA GLU A 153 -6.64 -13.05 6.38
C GLU A 153 -6.95 -14.00 5.22
N ALA A 154 -7.01 -13.48 4.00
CA ALA A 154 -7.44 -14.20 2.81
C ALA A 154 -6.52 -15.36 2.43
N THR A 155 -5.21 -15.27 2.67
CA THR A 155 -4.28 -16.39 2.42
C THR A 155 -4.49 -17.56 3.39
N GLN A 156 -5.07 -17.33 4.56
CA GLN A 156 -5.48 -18.41 5.47
C GLN A 156 -6.74 -19.13 4.99
N LEU A 157 -7.69 -18.38 4.42
CA LEU A 157 -8.92 -18.94 3.86
C LEU A 157 -8.70 -19.61 2.50
N TYR A 158 -7.74 -19.11 1.73
CA TYR A 158 -7.45 -19.54 0.37
C TYR A 158 -5.95 -19.84 0.20
N PRO A 159 -5.41 -20.87 0.88
CA PRO A 159 -3.98 -21.18 0.85
C PRO A 159 -3.49 -21.61 -0.55
N ASP A 160 -4.37 -22.21 -1.35
CA ASP A 160 -4.06 -22.68 -2.71
C ASP A 160 -4.21 -21.58 -3.77
N PHE A 161 -4.67 -20.38 -3.38
CA PHE A 161 -4.84 -19.28 -4.31
C PHE A 161 -3.51 -18.55 -4.54
N ASN A 162 -3.08 -18.49 -5.80
CA ASN A 162 -1.87 -17.78 -6.20
C ASN A 162 -2.15 -16.29 -6.34
N PHE A 163 -1.91 -15.53 -5.26
CA PHE A 163 -1.95 -14.07 -5.30
C PHE A 163 -0.82 -13.52 -6.16
N VAL A 164 -1.14 -12.57 -7.04
CA VAL A 164 -0.13 -11.83 -7.82
C VAL A 164 0.84 -11.15 -6.87
N THR A 165 2.13 -11.42 -7.06
CA THR A 165 3.17 -10.84 -6.21
C THR A 165 3.56 -9.43 -6.68
N VAL A 166 4.18 -8.65 -5.80
CA VAL A 166 4.82 -7.38 -6.19
C VAL A 166 5.84 -7.60 -7.31
N HIS A 167 6.56 -8.72 -7.27
CA HIS A 167 7.55 -9.09 -8.28
C HIS A 167 6.90 -9.31 -9.66
N ASP A 168 5.83 -10.12 -9.70
CA ASP A 168 5.09 -10.42 -10.94
C ASP A 168 4.47 -9.14 -11.52
N TYR A 169 3.92 -8.28 -10.65
CA TYR A 169 3.34 -7.03 -11.09
C TYR A 169 4.40 -6.11 -11.72
N MET A 170 5.57 -5.98 -11.11
CA MET A 170 6.66 -5.19 -11.69
C MET A 170 7.19 -5.76 -13.01
N ASP A 171 7.22 -7.08 -13.17
CA ASP A 171 7.57 -7.70 -14.46
C ASP A 171 6.56 -7.31 -15.55
N SER A 172 5.27 -7.27 -15.21
CA SER A 172 4.24 -6.80 -16.14
C SER A 172 4.41 -5.33 -16.55
N LEU A 173 4.89 -4.47 -15.64
CA LEU A 173 5.18 -3.06 -15.94
C LEU A 173 6.32 -2.91 -16.95
N LEU A 174 7.37 -3.73 -16.85
CA LEU A 174 8.49 -3.72 -17.79
C LEU A 174 8.05 -4.14 -19.19
N LEU A 175 7.30 -5.23 -19.27
CA LEU A 175 6.74 -5.72 -20.54
C LEU A 175 5.85 -4.67 -21.20
N ALA A 176 5.03 -3.96 -20.41
CA ALA A 176 4.21 -2.87 -20.93
C ALA A 176 5.07 -1.72 -21.47
N GLN A 177 6.12 -1.29 -20.74
CA GLN A 177 7.02 -0.23 -21.19
C GLN A 177 7.72 -0.55 -22.50
N ASP A 178 8.16 -1.81 -22.69
CA ASP A 178 8.83 -2.23 -23.92
C ASP A 178 7.88 -2.30 -25.11
N HIS A 179 6.65 -2.75 -24.88
CA HIS A 179 5.61 -2.73 -25.91
C HIS A 179 5.32 -1.30 -26.39
N PHE A 180 5.19 -0.33 -25.48
CA PHE A 180 4.96 1.08 -25.85
C PHE A 180 6.14 1.69 -26.63
N LYS A 181 7.39 1.39 -26.24
CA LYS A 181 8.59 1.87 -26.96
C LYS A 181 8.69 1.29 -28.38
N ASN A 182 8.36 0.01 -28.53
CA ASN A 182 8.43 -0.67 -29.83
C ASN A 182 7.36 -0.15 -30.80
N GLN A 183 6.16 0.17 -30.32
CA GLN A 183 5.12 0.79 -31.15
C GLN A 183 5.47 2.21 -31.61
N THR A 184 6.08 3.02 -30.75
CA THR A 184 6.51 4.38 -31.11
C THR A 184 7.67 4.41 -32.10
N THR A 185 8.56 3.41 -32.04
CA THR A 185 9.69 3.27 -32.98
C THR A 185 9.24 2.78 -34.36
N THR A 186 8.14 2.02 -34.44
CA THR A 186 7.60 1.49 -35.71
C THR A 186 6.76 2.52 -36.49
N MET A 187 6.34 3.61 -35.83
CA MET A 187 5.57 4.69 -36.45
C MET A 187 6.42 5.91 -36.85
N ALA A 188 7.75 5.84 -36.70
CA ALA A 188 8.71 6.87 -37.11
C ALA A 188 9.53 6.41 -38.31
#